data_AF-A0A7V6ZU39-F1
#
_entry.id   AF-A0A7V6ZU39-F1
#
_cell.length_a   1.000
_cell.length_b   1.000
_cell.length_c   1.000
_cell.angle_alpha   90.00
_cell.angle_beta   90.00
_cell.angle_gamma   90.00
#
_symmetry.space_group_name_H-M   'P 1'
#
loop_
_entity.id
_entity.type
_entity.pdbx_description
1 polymer ?
#
loop_
_entity_poly.entity_id
_entity_poly.type
_entity_poly.pdbx_seq_one_letter_code
_entity_poly.pdbx_strand_id
1 'polypeptide(L)'
;MKYFQSHNGLTPTGVVDQNTYDLLKQQYAAKGGDTKPVDPTPVPQPEPKPEPKPEPQPKPDPTPTPQPKPEPKPEPKPEPQPEPKPNPQPDPVAGLSAEEQQMVNLINQERAKAGVAPLKVDLRLVQSARLKSKDMIENNYFSHTSPTLGGFAALIRKYAPDYRYLGENLAGNRSVQAAHTALMNSSGHRKNILNPNYTSIGIGIVNGGPYGKMFTQHFGG
;
A
#
# COMPACT_ATOMS: atom_id res chain seq x y z
N MET A 1 8.63 -21.53 -12.77
CA MET A 1 7.91 -20.55 -11.92
C MET A 1 7.43 -19.30 -12.64
N LYS A 2 8.21 -18.62 -13.49
CA LYS A 2 7.75 -17.36 -14.15
C LYS A 2 6.58 -17.53 -15.13
N TYR A 3 6.46 -18.69 -15.79
CA TYR A 3 5.43 -18.95 -16.81
C TYR A 3 4.01 -19.16 -16.23
N PHE A 4 3.89 -19.86 -15.10
CA PHE A 4 2.59 -20.14 -14.46
C PHE A 4 1.96 -18.88 -13.82
N GLN A 5 2.81 -18.01 -13.25
CA GLN A 5 2.40 -16.74 -12.64
C GLN A 5 1.89 -15.75 -13.70
N SER A 6 2.50 -15.74 -14.90
CA SER A 6 2.07 -14.85 -15.98
C SER A 6 0.79 -15.32 -16.69
N HIS A 7 0.50 -16.62 -16.73
CA HIS A 7 -0.70 -17.16 -17.40
C HIS A 7 -1.96 -17.17 -16.53
N ASN A 8 -1.83 -17.05 -15.20
CA ASN A 8 -2.95 -17.11 -14.26
C ASN A 8 -3.19 -15.79 -13.48
N GLY A 9 -2.55 -14.68 -13.89
CA GLY A 9 -2.83 -13.34 -13.34
C GLY A 9 -2.30 -13.09 -11.93
N LEU A 10 -1.19 -13.73 -11.52
CA LEU A 10 -0.54 -13.48 -10.23
C LEU A 10 0.80 -12.78 -10.44
N THR A 11 1.03 -11.68 -9.71
CA THR A 11 2.32 -10.98 -9.75
C THR A 11 3.43 -11.78 -9.06
N PRO A 12 4.63 -11.87 -9.64
CA PRO A 12 5.65 -12.83 -9.23
C PRO A 12 6.59 -12.24 -8.19
N THR A 13 6.47 -12.63 -6.92
CA THR A 13 7.30 -12.11 -5.83
C THR A 13 8.38 -13.08 -5.32
N GLY A 14 8.51 -14.26 -5.93
CA GLY A 14 9.66 -15.14 -5.70
C GLY A 14 9.75 -15.82 -4.32
N VAL A 15 8.88 -15.49 -3.35
CA VAL A 15 8.73 -16.25 -2.11
C VAL A 15 7.27 -16.15 -1.66
N VAL A 16 6.56 -17.27 -1.72
CA VAL A 16 5.31 -17.46 -0.97
C VAL A 16 5.64 -18.43 0.16
N ASP A 17 5.10 -18.20 1.36
CA ASP A 17 5.26 -19.15 2.45
C ASP A 17 4.56 -20.49 2.10
N GLN A 18 4.99 -21.56 2.79
CA GLN A 18 4.55 -22.92 2.50
C GLN A 18 3.03 -23.09 2.62
N ASN A 19 2.38 -22.34 3.53
CA ASN A 19 0.93 -22.42 3.73
C ASN A 19 0.19 -21.77 2.57
N THR A 20 0.68 -20.64 2.06
CA THR A 20 0.16 -20.00 0.85
C THR A 20 0.32 -20.89 -0.38
N TYR A 21 1.44 -21.62 -0.48
CA TYR A 21 1.67 -22.59 -1.56
C TYR A 21 0.68 -23.75 -1.52
N ASP A 22 0.46 -24.35 -0.34
CA ASP A 22 -0.44 -25.49 -0.18
C ASP A 22 -1.91 -25.11 -0.43
N LEU A 23 -2.31 -23.89 -0.07
CA LEU A 23 -3.66 -23.35 -0.34
C LEU A 23 -3.91 -23.15 -1.85
N LEU A 24 -2.92 -22.61 -2.57
CA LEU A 24 -2.99 -22.44 -4.02
C LEU A 24 -3.02 -23.78 -4.75
N LYS A 25 -2.31 -24.79 -4.23
CA LYS A 25 -2.28 -26.15 -4.77
C LYS A 25 -3.63 -26.86 -4.64
N GLN A 26 -4.31 -26.73 -3.49
CA GLN A 26 -5.66 -27.27 -3.31
C GLN A 26 -6.70 -26.60 -4.22
N GLN A 27 -6.63 -25.27 -4.39
CA GLN A 27 -7.56 -24.53 -5.26
C GLN A 27 -7.39 -24.87 -6.75
N TYR A 28 -6.19 -25.27 -7.18
CA TYR A 28 -5.91 -25.61 -8.56
C TYR A 28 -6.32 -27.05 -8.91
N ALA A 29 -6.12 -28.00 -7.99
CA ALA A 29 -6.58 -29.39 -8.16
C ALA A 29 -8.11 -29.51 -8.28
N ALA A 30 -8.85 -28.60 -7.63
CA ALA A 30 -10.32 -28.53 -7.72
C ALA A 30 -10.86 -28.01 -9.07
N LYS A 31 -10.00 -27.50 -9.97
CA LYS A 31 -10.39 -26.90 -11.27
C LYS A 31 -10.02 -27.74 -12.50
N GLY A 32 -9.59 -28.99 -12.32
CA GLY A 32 -9.45 -29.96 -13.43
C GLY A 32 -8.35 -29.66 -14.46
N GLY A 33 -7.27 -28.98 -14.08
CA GLY A 33 -6.17 -28.64 -14.99
C GLY A 33 -5.14 -29.76 -15.18
N ASP A 34 -5.15 -30.40 -16.34
CA ASP A 34 -4.14 -31.37 -16.78
C ASP A 34 -2.84 -30.71 -17.24
N THR A 35 -1.93 -30.42 -16.32
CA THR A 35 -0.47 -30.43 -16.61
C THR A 35 0.30 -30.68 -15.31
N LYS A 36 1.00 -31.81 -15.23
CA LYS A 36 1.97 -32.11 -14.17
C LYS A 36 3.06 -31.03 -14.15
N PRO A 37 3.28 -30.29 -13.05
CA PRO A 37 4.46 -29.44 -12.93
C PRO A 37 5.70 -30.32 -12.82
N VAL A 38 6.74 -30.00 -13.60
CA VAL A 38 8.08 -30.56 -13.40
C VAL A 38 8.62 -30.12 -12.04
N ASP A 39 8.99 -31.10 -11.21
CA ASP A 39 9.63 -30.87 -9.92
C ASP A 39 10.93 -30.07 -10.11
N PRO A 40 11.24 -29.13 -9.20
CA PRO A 40 12.53 -28.46 -9.22
C PRO A 40 13.66 -29.48 -8.94
N THR A 41 14.65 -29.54 -9.83
CA THR A 41 15.90 -30.29 -9.59
C THR A 41 16.62 -29.73 -8.36
N PRO A 42 17.00 -30.58 -7.39
CA PRO A 42 17.78 -30.14 -6.24
C PRO A 42 19.17 -29.67 -6.69
N VAL A 43 19.60 -28.51 -6.21
CA VAL A 43 21.01 -28.11 -6.31
C VAL A 43 21.78 -28.90 -5.23
N PRO A 44 22.91 -29.56 -5.54
CA PRO A 44 23.66 -30.30 -4.53
C PRO A 44 24.18 -29.36 -3.43
N GLN A 45 23.73 -29.62 -2.20
CA GLN A 45 24.30 -29.03 -0.99
C GLN A 45 25.64 -29.73 -0.71
N PRO A 46 26.75 -29.01 -0.45
CA PRO A 46 28.01 -29.67 -0.09
C PRO A 46 27.82 -30.45 1.23
N GLU A 47 28.28 -31.71 1.25
CA GLU A 47 28.19 -32.60 2.40
C GLU A 47 28.93 -32.00 3.62
N PRO A 48 28.30 -31.97 4.81
CA PRO A 48 29.02 -31.63 6.03
C PRO A 48 30.01 -32.75 6.38
N LYS A 49 31.28 -32.37 6.50
CA LYS A 49 32.37 -33.22 7.01
C LYS A 49 32.03 -33.65 8.46
N PRO A 50 32.21 -34.94 8.84
CA PRO A 50 31.88 -35.39 10.19
C PRO A 50 32.79 -34.71 11.22
N GLU A 51 32.16 -34.05 12.19
CA GLU A 51 32.85 -33.49 13.37
C GLU A 51 33.27 -34.63 14.31
N PRO A 52 34.47 -34.53 14.95
CA PRO A 52 34.93 -35.52 15.91
C PRO A 52 34.06 -35.51 17.17
N LYS A 53 33.78 -36.71 17.67
CA LYS A 53 33.02 -36.99 18.89
C LYS A 53 33.68 -36.31 20.11
N PRO A 54 32.97 -35.49 20.91
CA PRO A 54 33.55 -34.91 22.11
C PRO A 54 33.90 -35.99 23.15
N GLU A 55 35.12 -35.94 23.69
CA GLU A 55 35.51 -36.70 24.86
C GLU A 55 34.71 -36.22 26.10
N PRO A 56 34.42 -37.10 27.08
CA PRO A 56 33.69 -36.69 28.27
C PRO A 56 34.55 -35.76 29.14
N GLN A 57 34.08 -34.51 29.29
CA GLN A 57 34.65 -33.57 30.25
C GLN A 57 34.30 -33.98 31.70
N PRO A 58 35.21 -33.78 32.66
CA PRO A 58 34.96 -34.06 34.07
C PRO A 58 33.86 -33.14 34.65
N LYS A 59 33.09 -33.69 35.58
CA LYS A 59 31.98 -33.00 36.27
C LYS A 59 32.49 -31.73 36.97
N PRO A 60 31.79 -30.59 36.86
CA PRO A 60 32.08 -29.41 37.66
C PRO A 60 31.73 -29.65 39.14
N ASP A 61 32.58 -29.14 40.03
CA ASP A 61 32.29 -29.02 41.47
C ASP A 61 31.07 -28.12 41.72
N PRO A 62 30.33 -28.34 42.82
CA PRO A 62 29.14 -27.55 43.14
C PRO A 62 29.50 -26.09 43.45
N THR A 63 29.03 -25.18 42.59
CA THR A 63 29.05 -23.74 42.86
C THR A 63 28.12 -23.38 44.03
N PRO A 64 28.51 -22.42 44.89
CA PRO A 64 27.67 -21.95 45.99
C PRO A 64 26.39 -21.29 45.48
N THR A 65 25.30 -21.51 46.22
CA THR A 65 23.97 -20.96 45.99
C THR A 65 23.99 -19.42 45.94
N PRO A 66 23.36 -18.78 44.93
CA PRO A 66 23.23 -17.33 44.92
C PRO A 66 22.24 -16.88 46.01
N GLN A 67 22.62 -15.87 46.80
CA GLN A 67 21.68 -15.14 47.65
C GLN A 67 20.64 -14.42 46.79
N PRO A 68 19.37 -14.31 47.25
CA PRO A 68 18.32 -13.64 46.50
C PRO A 68 18.64 -12.15 46.32
N LYS A 69 18.71 -11.72 45.06
CA LYS A 69 18.79 -10.31 44.66
C LYS A 69 17.40 -9.68 44.86
N PRO A 70 17.28 -8.47 45.44
CA PRO A 70 16.00 -7.81 45.61
C PRO A 70 15.32 -7.58 44.25
N GLU A 71 14.01 -7.85 44.21
CA GLU A 71 13.17 -7.66 43.03
C GLU A 71 13.21 -6.18 42.56
N PRO A 72 13.35 -5.92 41.25
CA PRO A 72 13.26 -4.57 40.73
C PRO A 72 11.84 -4.03 40.93
N LYS A 73 11.76 -2.85 41.56
CA LYS A 73 10.53 -2.08 41.70
C LYS A 73 9.95 -1.80 40.30
N PRO A 74 8.64 -1.96 40.07
CA PRO A 74 8.05 -1.74 38.76
C PRO A 74 8.34 -0.32 38.26
N GLU A 75 8.88 -0.23 37.04
CA GLU A 75 9.03 1.03 36.33
C GLU A 75 7.64 1.68 36.15
N PRO A 76 7.51 3.01 36.34
CA PRO A 76 6.25 3.69 36.07
C PRO A 76 5.87 3.50 34.60
N LYS A 77 4.68 2.95 34.38
CA LYS A 77 4.03 2.87 33.08
C LYS A 77 4.06 4.27 32.44
N PRO A 78 4.46 4.42 31.16
CA PRO A 78 4.40 5.70 30.47
C PRO A 78 2.99 6.28 30.63
N GLU A 79 2.91 7.51 31.13
CA GLU A 79 1.64 8.24 31.14
C GLU A 79 1.08 8.27 29.72
N PRO A 80 -0.24 8.11 29.53
CA PRO A 80 -0.86 8.27 28.23
C PRO A 80 -0.49 9.63 27.67
N GLN A 81 0.28 9.64 26.58
CA GLN A 81 0.53 10.86 25.83
C GLN A 81 -0.86 11.42 25.42
N PRO A 82 -1.14 12.71 25.66
CA PRO A 82 -2.44 13.27 25.33
C PRO A 82 -2.75 12.95 23.87
N GLU A 83 -3.93 12.36 23.61
CA GLU A 83 -4.41 12.21 22.25
C GLU A 83 -4.29 13.58 21.55
N PRO A 84 -3.74 13.65 20.32
CA PRO A 84 -3.67 14.91 19.61
C PRO A 84 -5.08 15.47 19.54
N LYS A 85 -5.30 16.64 20.14
CA LYS A 85 -6.56 17.38 19.98
C LYS A 85 -6.87 17.43 18.48
N PRO A 86 -8.11 17.15 18.05
CA PRO A 86 -8.47 17.29 16.65
C PRO A 86 -8.07 18.69 16.19
N ASN A 87 -7.08 18.77 15.29
CA ASN A 87 -6.80 20.02 14.63
C ASN A 87 -8.10 20.45 13.94
N PRO A 88 -8.49 21.74 14.01
CA PRO A 88 -9.67 22.22 13.32
C PRO A 88 -9.64 21.72 11.87
N GLN A 89 -10.62 20.89 11.51
CA GLN A 89 -10.73 20.41 10.14
C GLN A 89 -11.05 21.62 9.26
N PRO A 90 -10.35 21.83 8.13
CA PRO A 90 -10.64 22.93 7.23
C PRO A 90 -12.12 22.92 6.83
N ASP A 91 -12.68 24.11 6.62
CA ASP A 91 -14.05 24.25 6.12
C ASP A 91 -14.23 23.47 4.81
N PRO A 92 -15.40 22.86 4.58
CA PRO A 92 -15.68 22.15 3.34
C PRO A 92 -15.51 23.05 2.12
N VAL A 93 -14.78 22.56 1.12
CA VAL A 93 -14.65 23.26 -0.16
C VAL A 93 -15.93 23.09 -0.95
N ALA A 94 -16.58 24.20 -1.31
CA ALA A 94 -17.77 24.18 -2.16
C ALA A 94 -17.50 23.43 -3.48
N GLY A 95 -18.38 22.49 -3.82
CA GLY A 95 -18.26 21.66 -5.03
C GLY A 95 -17.60 20.28 -4.83
N LEU A 96 -17.06 19.99 -3.64
CA LEU A 96 -16.68 18.63 -3.26
C LEU A 96 -17.86 17.86 -2.64
N SER A 97 -17.86 16.54 -2.86
CA SER A 97 -18.62 15.60 -2.05
C SER A 97 -17.96 15.41 -0.67
N ALA A 98 -18.72 14.86 0.29
CA ALA A 98 -18.19 14.54 1.61
C ALA A 98 -17.02 13.55 1.57
N GLU A 99 -17.06 12.56 0.67
CA GLU A 99 -15.98 11.57 0.53
C GLU A 99 -14.72 12.18 -0.08
N GLU A 100 -14.85 13.07 -1.06
CA GLU A 100 -13.71 13.79 -1.64
C GLU A 100 -13.07 14.72 -0.60
N GLN A 101 -13.90 15.44 0.16
CA GLN A 101 -13.41 16.28 1.27
C GLN A 101 -12.69 15.44 2.32
N GLN A 102 -13.23 14.28 2.70
CA GLN A 102 -12.57 13.36 3.62
C GLN A 102 -11.20 12.90 3.09
N MET A 103 -11.11 12.53 1.82
CA MET A 103 -9.84 12.12 1.20
C MET A 103 -8.80 13.27 1.22
N VAL A 104 -9.20 14.49 0.90
CA VAL A 104 -8.33 15.68 0.97
C VAL A 104 -7.82 15.90 2.40
N ASN A 105 -8.70 15.77 3.40
CA ASN A 105 -8.33 15.95 4.80
C ASN A 105 -7.29 14.92 5.25
N LEU A 106 -7.49 13.64 4.91
CA LEU A 106 -6.52 12.57 5.21
C LEU A 106 -5.17 12.82 4.54
N ILE A 107 -5.16 13.23 3.27
CA ILE A 107 -3.93 13.58 2.55
C ILE A 107 -3.19 14.73 3.24
N ASN A 108 -3.90 15.81 3.58
CA ASN A 108 -3.28 16.97 4.20
C ASN A 108 -2.82 16.70 5.64
N GLN A 109 -3.45 15.76 6.36
CA GLN A 109 -2.94 15.25 7.64
C GLN A 109 -1.60 14.53 7.46
N GLU A 110 -1.46 13.66 6.46
CA GLU A 110 -0.18 12.97 6.18
C GLU A 110 0.91 13.95 5.73
N ARG A 111 0.55 14.97 4.95
CA ARG A 111 1.46 16.05 4.56
C ARG A 111 1.94 16.87 5.75
N ALA A 112 1.04 17.19 6.68
CA ALA A 112 1.41 17.87 7.93
C ALA A 112 2.38 17.02 8.78
N LYS A 113 2.12 15.71 8.93
CA LYS A 113 3.04 14.79 9.63
C LYS A 113 4.41 14.72 8.98
N ALA A 114 4.49 14.84 7.66
CA ALA A 114 5.73 14.83 6.89
C ALA A 114 6.41 16.21 6.78
N GLY A 115 5.83 17.27 7.36
CA GLY A 115 6.40 18.62 7.30
C GLY A 115 6.33 19.28 5.93
N VAL A 116 5.41 18.86 5.05
CA VAL A 116 5.20 19.47 3.73
C VAL A 116 3.89 20.25 3.68
N ALA A 117 3.88 21.36 2.93
CA ALA A 117 2.73 22.27 2.86
C ALA A 117 1.45 21.55 2.39
N PRO A 118 0.26 21.91 2.91
CA PRO A 118 -1.00 21.28 2.49
C PRO A 118 -1.30 21.57 1.02
N LEU A 119 -1.95 20.62 0.34
CA LEU A 119 -2.46 20.79 -1.02
C LEU A 119 -3.75 21.59 -0.98
N LYS A 120 -3.89 22.52 -1.94
CA LYS A 120 -5.13 23.26 -2.19
C LYS A 120 -6.01 22.48 -3.15
N VAL A 121 -7.32 22.51 -2.93
CA VAL A 121 -8.25 21.90 -3.88
C VAL A 121 -8.36 22.77 -5.13
N ASP A 122 -8.18 22.17 -6.31
CA ASP A 122 -8.47 22.80 -7.60
C ASP A 122 -9.61 22.03 -8.29
N LEU A 123 -10.76 22.70 -8.48
CA LEU A 123 -11.94 22.08 -9.06
C LEU A 123 -11.74 21.62 -10.52
N ARG A 124 -10.76 22.18 -11.24
CA ARG A 124 -10.38 21.70 -12.59
C ARG A 124 -9.73 20.31 -12.52
N LEU A 125 -8.88 20.08 -11.52
CA LEU A 125 -8.30 18.76 -11.24
C LEU A 125 -9.36 17.78 -10.74
N VAL A 126 -10.33 18.24 -9.93
CA VAL A 126 -11.46 17.42 -9.47
C VAL A 126 -12.28 16.93 -10.67
N GLN A 127 -12.58 17.81 -11.63
CA GLN A 127 -13.29 17.42 -12.86
C GLN A 127 -12.53 16.36 -13.65
N SER A 128 -11.22 16.56 -13.83
CA SER A 128 -10.32 15.59 -14.48
C SER A 128 -10.32 14.23 -13.77
N ALA A 129 -10.19 14.24 -12.44
CA ALA A 129 -10.14 13.02 -11.63
C ALA A 129 -11.49 12.27 -11.61
N ARG A 130 -12.63 12.98 -11.53
CA ARG A 130 -13.97 12.38 -11.61
C ARG A 130 -14.19 11.71 -12.95
N LEU A 131 -13.80 12.37 -14.05
CA LEU A 131 -13.90 11.81 -15.39
C LEU A 131 -13.06 10.54 -15.52
N LYS A 132 -11.83 10.54 -14.99
CA LYS A 132 -10.96 9.36 -14.97
C LYS A 132 -11.55 8.20 -14.18
N SER A 133 -12.06 8.45 -12.97
CA SER A 133 -12.70 7.40 -12.16
C SER A 133 -13.93 6.81 -12.83
N LYS A 134 -14.76 7.66 -13.46
CA LYS A 134 -15.93 7.23 -14.23
C LYS A 134 -15.51 6.38 -15.43
N ASP A 135 -14.53 6.83 -16.20
CA ASP A 135 -14.01 6.13 -17.37
C ASP A 135 -13.44 4.75 -17.04
N MET A 136 -12.70 4.61 -15.93
CA MET A 136 -12.22 3.31 -15.45
C MET A 136 -13.34 2.32 -15.14
N ILE A 137 -14.46 2.81 -14.60
CA ILE A 137 -15.65 1.97 -14.33
C ILE A 137 -16.35 1.61 -15.64
N GLU A 138 -16.67 2.60 -16.47
CA GLU A 138 -17.46 2.40 -17.69
C GLU A 138 -16.73 1.53 -18.73
N ASN A 139 -15.41 1.65 -18.82
CA ASN A 139 -14.59 0.90 -19.76
C ASN A 139 -13.86 -0.29 -19.11
N ASN A 140 -14.25 -0.67 -17.89
CA ASN A 140 -13.78 -1.86 -17.17
C ASN A 140 -12.25 -2.05 -17.17
N TYR A 141 -11.52 -1.02 -16.73
CA TYR A 141 -10.06 -1.05 -16.67
C TYR A 141 -9.52 -0.33 -15.43
N PHE A 142 -8.27 -0.65 -15.06
CA PHE A 142 -7.55 0.03 -13.98
C PHE A 142 -6.13 0.36 -14.45
N SER A 143 -5.91 1.58 -14.92
CA SER A 143 -4.64 2.00 -15.51
C SER A 143 -4.48 3.51 -15.52
N HIS A 144 -3.23 3.99 -15.45
CA HIS A 144 -2.87 5.40 -15.65
C HIS A 144 -3.13 5.90 -17.08
N THR A 145 -3.21 4.98 -18.04
CA THR A 145 -3.55 5.28 -19.44
C THR A 145 -4.97 4.84 -19.71
N SER A 146 -5.82 5.79 -20.09
CA SER A 146 -7.17 5.52 -20.55
C SER A 146 -7.17 5.11 -22.03
N PRO A 147 -7.98 4.11 -22.42
CA PRO A 147 -8.20 3.79 -23.84
C PRO A 147 -8.98 4.88 -24.59
N THR A 148 -9.70 5.77 -23.89
CA THR A 148 -10.59 6.79 -24.47
C THR A 148 -10.10 8.22 -24.21
N LEU A 149 -9.43 8.47 -23.08
CA LEU A 149 -8.96 9.78 -22.62
C LEU A 149 -7.44 9.97 -22.73
N GLY A 150 -6.70 8.91 -23.10
CA GLY A 150 -5.24 8.92 -23.17
C GLY A 150 -4.55 8.87 -21.80
N GLY A 151 -3.28 9.30 -21.74
CA GLY A 151 -2.50 9.32 -20.51
C GLY A 151 -2.95 10.41 -19.54
N PHE A 152 -2.79 10.17 -18.22
CA PHE A 152 -3.25 11.10 -17.18
C PHE A 152 -2.77 12.54 -17.37
N ALA A 153 -1.53 12.75 -17.83
CA ALA A 153 -0.99 14.09 -18.05
C ALA A 153 -1.73 14.84 -19.16
N ALA A 154 -2.11 14.15 -20.25
CA ALA A 154 -2.92 14.75 -21.32
C ALA A 154 -4.33 15.09 -20.81
N LEU A 155 -4.91 14.20 -20.01
CA LEU A 155 -6.21 14.45 -19.39
C LEU A 155 -6.18 15.65 -18.45
N ILE A 156 -5.20 15.75 -17.53
CA ILE A 156 -5.07 16.91 -16.65
C ILE A 156 -4.87 18.19 -17.46
N ARG A 157 -3.98 18.19 -18.46
CA ARG A 157 -3.71 19.38 -19.28
C ARG A 157 -4.94 19.90 -20.03
N LYS A 158 -5.92 19.04 -20.33
CA LYS A 158 -7.20 19.47 -20.92
C LYS A 158 -7.99 20.40 -20.00
N TYR A 159 -7.86 20.25 -18.68
CA TYR A 159 -8.62 21.01 -17.67
C TYR A 159 -7.77 22.05 -16.94
N ALA A 160 -6.51 21.74 -16.66
CA ALA A 160 -5.58 22.57 -15.90
C ALA A 160 -4.20 22.58 -16.60
N PRO A 161 -4.06 23.31 -17.73
CA PRO A 161 -2.85 23.31 -18.54
C PRO A 161 -1.64 23.99 -17.87
N ASP A 162 -1.89 24.80 -16.84
CA ASP A 162 -0.93 25.74 -16.26
C ASP A 162 0.09 25.06 -15.32
N TYR A 163 -0.15 23.82 -14.92
CA TYR A 163 0.74 23.09 -14.01
C TYR A 163 1.98 22.57 -14.73
N ARG A 164 3.13 22.74 -14.08
CA ARG A 164 4.43 22.24 -14.55
C ARG A 164 4.63 20.79 -14.11
N TYR A 165 4.27 20.48 -12.86
CA TYR A 165 4.35 19.14 -12.29
C TYR A 165 2.97 18.50 -12.26
N LEU A 166 2.88 17.26 -12.72
CA LEU A 166 1.64 16.49 -12.79
C LEU A 166 1.85 15.11 -12.17
N GLY A 167 0.88 14.65 -11.39
CA GLY A 167 0.90 13.32 -10.79
C GLY A 167 -0.48 12.68 -10.76
N GLU A 168 -0.51 11.35 -10.67
CA GLU A 168 -1.74 10.58 -10.49
C GLU A 168 -1.53 9.45 -9.48
N ASN A 169 -2.49 9.27 -8.59
CA ASN A 169 -2.68 8.03 -7.85
C ASN A 169 -4.06 7.45 -8.15
N LEU A 170 -4.13 6.12 -8.27
CA LEU A 170 -5.36 5.38 -8.50
C LEU A 170 -5.58 4.38 -7.37
N ALA A 171 -6.83 4.18 -6.95
CA ALA A 171 -7.19 3.09 -6.05
C ALA A 171 -8.59 2.56 -6.37
N GLY A 172 -8.77 1.24 -6.24
CA GLY A 172 -10.07 0.62 -6.11
C GLY A 172 -10.27 0.18 -4.65
N ASN A 173 -11.33 0.63 -3.99
CA ASN A 173 -11.60 0.23 -2.60
C ASN A 173 -13.07 0.43 -2.20
N ARG A 174 -13.47 -0.08 -1.04
CA ARG A 174 -14.84 0.02 -0.53
C ARG A 174 -15.12 1.31 0.24
N SER A 175 -14.08 2.00 0.72
CA SER A 175 -14.22 3.24 1.49
C SER A 175 -13.03 4.19 1.28
N VAL A 176 -13.26 5.48 1.57
CA VAL A 176 -12.22 6.52 1.54
C VAL A 176 -11.04 6.16 2.45
N GLN A 177 -11.33 5.72 3.68
CA GLN A 177 -10.31 5.36 4.66
C GLN A 177 -9.41 4.23 4.16
N ALA A 178 -10.01 3.16 3.62
CA ALA A 178 -9.26 2.02 3.13
C ALA A 178 -8.46 2.35 1.86
N ALA A 179 -9.01 3.17 0.96
CA ALA A 179 -8.27 3.68 -0.19
C ALA A 179 -7.05 4.53 0.23
N HIS A 180 -7.24 5.46 1.18
CA HIS A 180 -6.16 6.29 1.70
C HIS A 180 -5.06 5.45 2.33
N THR A 181 -5.40 4.50 3.21
CA THR A 181 -4.43 3.59 3.85
C THR A 181 -3.66 2.78 2.81
N ALA A 182 -4.35 2.23 1.80
CA ALA A 182 -3.69 1.45 0.73
C ALA A 182 -2.72 2.30 -0.09
N LEU A 183 -3.10 3.54 -0.43
CA LEU A 183 -2.24 4.48 -1.14
C LEU A 183 -1.04 4.87 -0.29
N MET A 184 -1.22 5.19 1.00
CA MET A 184 -0.11 5.48 1.88
C MET A 184 0.80 4.28 2.03
N ASN A 185 0.31 3.04 2.14
CA ASN A 185 1.18 1.86 2.28
C ASN A 185 2.01 1.53 1.03
N SER A 186 1.65 2.06 -0.14
CA SER A 186 2.44 1.93 -1.37
C SER A 186 3.51 3.02 -1.46
N SER A 187 4.78 2.62 -1.61
CA SER A 187 5.91 3.56 -1.70
C SER A 187 5.78 4.54 -2.88
N GLY A 188 5.29 4.08 -4.04
CA GLY A 188 5.08 4.91 -5.22
C GLY A 188 3.97 5.95 -5.01
N HIS A 189 2.82 5.52 -4.50
CA HIS A 189 1.68 6.42 -4.28
C HIS A 189 1.94 7.40 -3.13
N ARG A 190 2.58 6.95 -2.05
CA ARG A 190 3.02 7.80 -0.93
C ARG A 190 3.96 8.90 -1.40
N LYS A 191 4.90 8.59 -2.30
CA LYS A 191 5.80 9.60 -2.90
C LYS A 191 5.03 10.72 -3.59
N ASN A 192 3.95 10.42 -4.31
CA ASN A 192 3.09 11.45 -4.90
C ASN A 192 2.39 12.30 -3.82
N ILE A 193 1.77 11.66 -2.82
CA ILE A 193 1.04 12.35 -1.73
C ILE A 193 1.95 13.33 -0.98
N LEU A 194 3.20 12.96 -0.74
CA LEU A 194 4.17 13.75 0.05
C LEU A 194 5.10 14.61 -0.81
N ASN A 195 4.92 14.66 -2.13
CA ASN A 195 5.81 15.42 -3.00
C ASN A 195 5.62 16.94 -2.75
N PRO A 196 6.68 17.68 -2.38
CA PRO A 196 6.60 19.12 -2.12
C PRO A 196 6.42 19.95 -3.40
N ASN A 197 6.70 19.39 -4.58
CA ASN A 197 6.46 20.09 -5.85
C ASN A 197 4.98 20.26 -6.17
N TYR A 198 4.09 19.44 -5.58
CA TYR A 198 2.65 19.61 -5.77
C TYR A 198 2.09 20.61 -4.76
N THR A 199 1.25 21.51 -5.27
CA THR A 199 0.58 22.57 -4.51
C THR A 199 -0.94 22.46 -4.58
N SER A 200 -1.46 21.75 -5.58
CA SER A 200 -2.89 21.56 -5.83
C SER A 200 -3.26 20.08 -5.99
N ILE A 201 -4.51 19.75 -5.67
CA ILE A 201 -5.09 18.41 -5.80
C ILE A 201 -6.54 18.46 -6.29
N GLY A 202 -6.91 17.45 -7.07
CA GLY A 202 -8.29 17.08 -7.33
C GLY A 202 -8.53 15.61 -6.98
N ILE A 203 -9.65 15.34 -6.31
CA ILE A 203 -10.09 13.99 -5.97
C ILE A 203 -11.32 13.67 -6.81
N GLY A 204 -11.35 12.48 -7.41
CA GLY A 204 -12.52 11.95 -8.09
C GLY A 204 -12.89 10.58 -7.53
N ILE A 205 -14.09 10.48 -6.94
CA ILE A 205 -14.62 9.24 -6.36
C ILE A 205 -15.91 8.88 -7.07
N VAL A 206 -15.97 7.67 -7.62
CA VAL A 206 -17.17 7.16 -8.29
C VAL A 206 -17.51 5.78 -7.73
N ASN A 207 -18.77 5.58 -7.34
CA ASN A 207 -19.27 4.29 -6.87
C ASN A 207 -19.40 3.31 -8.04
N GLY A 208 -19.01 2.05 -7.83
CA GLY A 208 -19.14 0.98 -8.81
C GLY A 208 -17.81 0.29 -9.14
N GLY A 209 -17.87 -0.58 -10.14
CA GLY A 209 -16.77 -1.46 -10.52
C GLY A 209 -16.53 -2.60 -9.52
N PRO A 210 -15.56 -3.50 -9.81
CA PRO A 210 -15.31 -4.70 -9.01
C PRO A 210 -14.82 -4.41 -7.58
N TYR A 211 -14.39 -3.18 -7.29
CA TYR A 211 -13.85 -2.77 -5.99
C TYR A 211 -14.85 -2.05 -5.09
N GLY A 212 -16.05 -1.73 -5.60
CA GLY A 212 -17.10 -0.97 -4.90
C GLY A 212 -17.01 0.55 -5.10
N LYS A 213 -15.80 1.12 -5.10
CA LYS A 213 -15.55 2.52 -5.48
C LYS A 213 -14.23 2.64 -6.23
N MET A 214 -14.17 3.59 -7.15
CA MET A 214 -12.98 3.97 -7.89
C MET A 214 -12.52 5.37 -7.46
N PHE A 215 -11.23 5.49 -7.16
CA PHE A 215 -10.59 6.71 -6.66
C PHE A 215 -9.48 7.14 -7.60
N THR A 216 -9.48 8.43 -7.93
CA THR A 216 -8.40 9.09 -8.66
C THR A 216 -7.96 10.31 -7.86
N GLN A 217 -6.66 10.47 -7.65
CA GLN A 217 -6.04 11.70 -7.14
C GLN A 217 -5.20 12.29 -8.26
N HIS A 218 -5.54 13.50 -8.73
CA HIS A 218 -4.74 14.25 -9.68
C HIS A 218 -4.03 15.38 -8.95
N PHE A 219 -2.71 15.46 -9.12
CA PHE A 219 -1.85 16.43 -8.47
C PHE A 219 -1.35 17.45 -9.50
N GLY A 220 -1.30 18.72 -9.09
CA GLY A 220 -0.74 19.82 -9.88
C GLY A 220 0.25 20.65 -9.05
N GLY A 221 1.29 21.15 -9.70
CA GLY A 221 2.31 22.01 -9.09
C GLY A 221 3.12 22.83 -10.09
#